data_AF-A0A535FMK1-F1
#
_entry.id   AF-A0A535FMK1-F1
#
_cell.length_a   1.000
_cell.length_b   1.000
_cell.length_c   1.000
_cell.angle_alpha   90.00
_cell.angle_beta   90.00
_cell.angle_gamma   90.00
#
_symmetry.space_group_name_H-M   'P 1'
#
loop_
_entity.id
_entity.type
_entity.pdbx_description
1 polymer ?
#
loop_
_entity_poly.entity_id
_entity_poly.type
_entity_poly.pdbx_seq_one_letter_code
_entity_poly.pdbx_strand_id
1 'polypeptide(L)'
;MFGCPRCKATLPADAVFCNRCGNNQLIPLAQGSPLPQGVPPMPPMRGNLPPAPPNAPMPNNVPPALPNAPRPGPMPPGMGPQSYPQGPGVMPPGAVQPGNMPQQVVRSPTPPQNMPMHPMPGPGGPFPPGGPGVANKPYAGGPPGTPAAPAWAPVWNQQAFNAYTGSAVPNHDRFNSTLRDAARWRQSWRDRQRSEAGPAVGVARGQSAVAEPLMALQNSIARMRAIVIPKNQSGQNAASSQGVVYKVGSILLACLIAAIGIWQFSALFPASATSGAIVAPVLKLQGQATGTYTKGQQIALVGSQFSKYATVTFSLNGASTLDNVGTTTADDQGSFTTSIAVGSWLAGNYILLAQDNVAKQDTSINIQVVANLNAAYSNNTALPLTNAAGDPVQALTFVEKAGLPEQKPQSITLTNSGTANVNWSVAAVANNSLNWLVFSPKQSATSGTLAPKKETTISVYVNPMGLPSRTQPYIGQIIITVQQGQPAQIIVPVTMVIQTAASEVIISPNPIMVTQKGTACQNASLTIINLGSTNLEVAITPKDTHMQFDSQTAMLAPAGQSGDTKVLNLTCSGVQANQTYNVAVSYGKMVVTVQVRVLPEN
;
A
#
# COMPACT_ATOMS: atom_id res chain seq x y z
N MET A 1 -1.66 -24.69 11.35
CA MET A 1 -2.82 -23.84 11.68
C MET A 1 -2.35 -22.70 12.56
N PHE A 2 -3.05 -21.58 12.57
CA PHE A 2 -2.71 -20.44 13.44
C PHE A 2 -3.74 -20.28 14.57
N GLY A 3 -3.31 -19.76 15.71
CA GLY A 3 -4.18 -19.34 16.80
C GLY A 3 -4.22 -17.82 16.89
N CYS A 4 -5.42 -17.25 17.00
CA CYS A 4 -5.56 -15.83 17.35
C CYS A 4 -5.26 -15.62 18.84
N PRO A 5 -4.27 -14.80 19.23
CA PRO A 5 -3.95 -14.58 20.64
C PRO A 5 -5.09 -13.94 21.43
N ARG A 6 -5.88 -13.06 20.77
CA ARG A 6 -6.93 -12.22 21.38
C ARG A 6 -8.24 -12.95 21.65
N CYS A 7 -8.68 -13.86 20.77
CA CYS A 7 -9.97 -14.56 20.91
C CYS A 7 -9.86 -16.09 20.89
N LYS A 8 -8.62 -16.64 20.87
CA LYS A 8 -8.30 -18.07 20.85
C LYS A 8 -8.93 -18.88 19.69
N ALA A 9 -9.43 -18.21 18.66
CA ALA A 9 -9.94 -18.88 17.46
C ALA A 9 -8.80 -19.53 16.67
N THR A 10 -8.99 -20.79 16.29
CA THR A 10 -8.14 -21.51 15.33
C THR A 10 -8.44 -21.01 13.92
N LEU A 11 -7.39 -20.78 13.13
CA LEU A 11 -7.43 -20.22 11.79
C LEU A 11 -6.66 -21.12 10.81
N PRO A 12 -7.07 -21.16 9.53
CA PRO A 12 -6.37 -21.91 8.49
C PRO A 12 -4.96 -21.33 8.26
N ALA A 13 -4.11 -22.10 7.57
CA ALA A 13 -2.68 -21.79 7.44
C ALA A 13 -2.36 -20.57 6.56
N ASP A 14 -3.35 -20.08 5.81
CA ASP A 14 -3.30 -18.95 4.89
C ASP A 14 -3.96 -17.67 5.44
N ALA A 15 -4.50 -17.71 6.67
CA ALA A 15 -5.11 -16.54 7.29
C ALA A 15 -4.07 -15.45 7.60
N VAL A 16 -4.34 -14.22 7.17
CA VAL A 16 -3.49 -13.03 7.44
C VAL A 16 -4.01 -12.23 8.64
N PHE A 17 -5.28 -12.37 8.98
CA PHE A 17 -5.90 -11.74 10.15
C PHE A 17 -7.05 -12.59 10.69
N CYS A 18 -7.42 -12.37 11.95
CA CYS A 18 -8.56 -13.04 12.57
C CYS A 18 -9.88 -12.37 12.20
N ASN A 19 -10.66 -13.00 11.33
CA ASN A 19 -12.01 -12.55 10.93
C ASN A 19 -13.00 -12.34 12.10
N ARG A 20 -12.76 -12.97 13.27
CA ARG A 20 -13.62 -12.87 14.46
C ARG A 20 -13.34 -11.65 15.35
N CYS A 21 -12.18 -11.01 15.24
CA CYS A 21 -11.80 -9.89 16.12
C CYS A 21 -10.84 -8.85 15.51
N GLY A 22 -10.54 -8.93 14.21
CA GLY A 22 -9.66 -8.00 13.49
C GLY A 22 -8.16 -8.11 13.80
N ASN A 23 -7.73 -9.04 14.66
CA ASN A 23 -6.31 -9.14 15.07
C ASN A 23 -5.42 -9.60 13.91
N ASN A 24 -4.40 -8.81 13.58
CA ASN A 24 -3.43 -9.07 12.50
C ASN A 24 -2.19 -9.88 12.94
N GLN A 25 -1.96 -10.05 14.23
CA GLN A 25 -0.92 -10.94 14.74
C GLN A 25 -1.49 -12.34 15.03
N LEU A 26 -0.87 -13.36 14.43
CA LEU A 26 -1.29 -14.75 14.51
C LEU A 26 -0.12 -15.63 14.96
N ILE A 27 -0.39 -16.60 15.83
CA ILE A 27 0.65 -17.47 16.42
C ILE A 27 0.58 -18.86 15.75
N PRO A 28 1.70 -19.42 15.23
CA PRO A 28 1.73 -20.79 14.73
C PRO A 28 1.38 -21.77 15.85
N LEU A 29 0.40 -22.65 15.62
CA LEU A 29 0.12 -23.76 16.54
C LEU A 29 1.04 -24.93 16.19
N ALA A 30 1.89 -25.32 17.14
CA ALA A 30 2.77 -26.47 16.99
C ALA A 30 1.94 -27.76 16.83
N GLN A 31 2.32 -28.59 15.85
CA GLN A 31 1.70 -29.91 15.66
C GLN A 31 2.18 -30.85 16.76
N GLY A 32 1.33 -31.13 17.76
CA GLY A 32 1.64 -32.12 18.80
C GLY A 32 0.87 -32.01 20.11
N SER A 33 0.25 -30.86 20.43
CA SER A 33 -0.51 -30.72 21.69
C SER A 33 -1.90 -31.36 21.59
N PRO A 34 -2.25 -32.36 22.43
CA PRO A 34 -3.61 -32.90 22.49
C PRO A 34 -4.58 -31.85 23.05
N LEU A 35 -5.79 -31.81 22.51
CA LEU A 35 -6.86 -30.92 22.95
C LEU A 35 -7.38 -31.35 24.34
N PRO A 36 -7.57 -30.41 25.29
CA PRO A 36 -8.37 -30.69 26.48
C PRO A 36 -9.82 -30.99 26.07
N GLN A 37 -10.36 -32.13 26.50
CA GLN A 37 -11.77 -32.44 26.32
C GLN A 37 -12.66 -31.57 27.21
N GLY A 38 -13.94 -31.45 26.84
CA GLY A 38 -14.81 -30.38 27.31
C GLY A 38 -15.07 -30.33 28.81
N VAL A 39 -15.08 -29.10 29.34
CA VAL A 39 -15.56 -28.79 30.70
C VAL A 39 -17.07 -28.50 30.62
N PRO A 40 -17.94 -29.12 31.44
CA PRO A 40 -19.36 -28.81 31.48
C PRO A 40 -19.64 -27.39 32.03
N PRO A 41 -20.79 -26.79 31.72
CA PRO A 41 -21.10 -25.40 32.11
C PRO A 41 -21.19 -25.25 33.64
N MET A 42 -20.48 -24.25 34.19
CA MET A 42 -20.59 -23.89 35.60
C MET A 42 -21.93 -23.19 35.89
N PRO A 43 -22.57 -23.45 37.05
CA PRO A 43 -23.75 -22.71 37.50
C PRO A 43 -23.38 -21.28 37.93
N PRO A 44 -24.35 -20.35 37.99
CA PRO A 44 -24.09 -18.95 38.33
C PRO A 44 -23.68 -18.79 39.80
N MET A 45 -22.51 -18.20 40.04
CA MET A 45 -22.09 -17.81 41.38
C MET A 45 -22.93 -16.64 41.89
N ARG A 46 -23.73 -16.87 42.94
CA ARG A 46 -24.18 -15.80 43.85
C ARG A 46 -23.02 -15.41 44.76
N GLY A 47 -22.41 -14.26 44.49
CA GLY A 47 -21.49 -13.63 45.43
C GLY A 47 -22.25 -12.96 46.58
N ASN A 48 -22.34 -13.62 47.73
CA ASN A 48 -22.72 -12.95 48.97
C ASN A 48 -21.56 -12.06 49.43
N LEU A 49 -21.77 -10.74 49.46
CA LEU A 49 -20.88 -9.81 50.15
C LEU A 49 -21.15 -9.88 51.67
N PRO A 50 -20.12 -9.94 52.53
CA PRO A 50 -20.31 -9.74 53.97
C PRO A 50 -20.66 -8.27 54.26
N PRO A 51 -21.41 -7.99 55.34
CA PRO A 51 -21.78 -6.62 55.71
C PRO A 51 -20.55 -5.80 56.13
N ALA A 52 -20.53 -4.53 55.74
CA ALA A 52 -19.48 -3.59 56.15
C ALA A 52 -19.60 -3.21 57.64
N PRO A 53 -18.49 -3.03 58.37
CA PRO A 53 -18.51 -2.50 59.72
C PRO A 53 -18.91 -1.01 59.73
N PRO A 54 -19.67 -0.54 60.73
CA PRO A 54 -19.94 0.87 60.91
C PRO A 54 -18.69 1.62 61.38
N ASN A 55 -18.56 2.89 60.98
CA ASN A 55 -17.49 3.84 61.32
C ASN A 55 -16.10 3.60 60.69
N ALA A 56 -15.97 3.99 59.42
CA ALA A 56 -14.71 4.48 58.86
C ALA A 56 -14.93 5.90 58.29
N PRO A 57 -14.13 6.92 58.66
CA PRO A 57 -14.30 8.28 58.15
C PRO A 57 -13.87 8.40 56.68
N MET A 58 -14.57 9.22 55.91
CA MET A 58 -14.29 9.44 54.48
C MET A 58 -12.94 10.14 54.25
N PRO A 59 -12.13 9.72 53.25
CA PRO A 59 -10.96 10.48 52.83
C PRO A 59 -11.37 11.78 52.14
N ASN A 60 -10.75 12.88 52.55
CA ASN A 60 -11.04 14.21 52.00
C ASN A 60 -10.32 14.38 50.64
N ASN A 61 -11.08 14.61 49.56
CA ASN A 61 -10.51 14.82 48.22
C ASN A 61 -9.88 16.21 48.11
N VAL A 62 -8.56 16.29 48.29
CA VAL A 62 -7.76 17.47 47.93
C VAL A 62 -6.98 17.16 46.65
N PRO A 63 -7.10 17.97 45.57
CA PRO A 63 -6.36 17.72 44.33
C PRO A 63 -4.85 17.93 44.51
N PRO A 64 -3.99 17.19 43.78
CA PRO A 64 -2.54 17.34 43.92
C PRO A 64 -2.05 18.73 43.47
N ALA A 65 -1.22 19.37 44.29
CA ALA A 65 -0.54 20.60 43.91
C ALA A 65 0.55 20.33 42.86
N LEU A 66 0.67 21.23 41.88
CA LEU A 66 1.74 21.22 40.87
C LEU A 66 3.13 21.44 41.52
N PRO A 67 4.21 20.80 41.02
CA PRO A 67 5.56 21.08 41.49
C PRO A 67 5.97 22.53 41.17
N ASN A 68 6.43 23.27 42.18
CA ASN A 68 6.94 24.62 42.00
C ASN A 68 8.22 24.63 41.15
N ALA A 69 8.27 25.52 40.16
CA ALA A 69 9.50 25.82 39.42
C ALA A 69 10.53 26.51 40.34
N PRO A 70 11.84 26.23 40.19
CA PRO A 70 12.88 26.90 40.99
C PRO A 70 12.91 28.42 40.73
N ARG A 71 12.86 29.23 41.80
CA ARG A 71 13.18 30.66 41.71
C ARG A 71 14.68 30.85 41.45
N PRO A 72 15.08 31.79 40.57
CA PRO A 72 16.48 32.22 40.46
C PRO A 72 16.96 32.82 41.78
N GLY A 73 18.14 32.39 42.25
CA GLY A 73 18.84 33.01 43.38
C GLY A 73 19.47 34.36 43.00
N PRO A 74 19.77 35.23 43.98
CA PRO A 74 20.37 36.53 43.72
C PRO A 74 21.84 36.41 43.29
N MET A 75 22.26 37.24 42.33
CA MET A 75 23.66 37.35 41.93
C MET A 75 24.50 38.06 43.00
N PRO A 76 25.74 37.62 43.29
CA PRO A 76 26.64 38.33 44.19
C PRO A 76 27.26 39.57 43.50
N PRO A 77 27.46 40.69 44.22
CA PRO A 77 28.07 41.88 43.65
C PRO A 77 29.60 41.85 43.72
N GLY A 78 30.24 42.37 42.67
CA GLY A 78 31.59 42.94 42.77
C GLY A 78 32.76 42.04 42.33
N MET A 79 33.03 42.00 41.02
CA MET A 79 34.40 41.94 40.48
C MET A 79 34.49 42.76 39.20
N GLY A 80 35.40 43.73 39.18
CA GLY A 80 36.13 44.12 37.98
C GLY A 80 37.61 44.21 38.36
N PRO A 81 38.49 44.71 37.48
CA PRO A 81 38.43 44.66 36.02
C PRO A 81 39.63 43.86 35.45
N GLN A 82 39.50 43.26 34.26
CA GLN A 82 40.69 42.90 33.47
C GLN A 82 40.51 43.23 31.99
N SER A 83 41.47 44.02 31.50
CA SER A 83 41.66 44.42 30.11
C SER A 83 42.38 43.34 29.31
N TYR A 84 41.90 43.06 28.10
CA TYR A 84 42.67 42.37 27.05
C TYR A 84 42.54 43.14 25.71
N PRO A 85 43.53 43.01 24.80
CA PRO A 85 43.83 44.05 23.81
C PRO A 85 42.96 44.00 22.54
N GLN A 86 43.02 45.10 21.80
CA GLN A 86 42.22 45.35 20.59
C GLN A 86 42.67 44.50 19.39
N GLY A 87 41.69 43.89 18.70
CA GLY A 87 41.82 43.45 17.30
C GLY A 87 41.12 44.46 16.37
N PRO A 88 41.53 44.57 15.09
CA PRO A 88 41.19 45.73 14.27
C PRO A 88 39.80 45.67 13.60
N GLY A 89 39.01 46.73 13.86
CA GLY A 89 38.33 47.51 12.83
C GLY A 89 37.26 46.86 11.94
N VAL A 90 35.99 47.03 12.33
CA VAL A 90 34.87 47.17 11.38
C VAL A 90 34.02 48.36 11.83
N MET A 91 33.82 49.35 10.97
CA MET A 91 33.01 50.54 11.27
C MET A 91 31.50 50.26 11.11
N PRO A 92 30.62 50.87 11.92
CA PRO A 92 29.18 50.83 11.70
C PRO A 92 28.73 51.89 10.66
N PRO A 93 27.70 51.61 9.82
CA PRO A 93 27.08 52.63 8.98
C PRO A 93 26.33 53.67 9.84
N GLY A 94 26.60 54.95 9.60
CA GLY A 94 25.93 56.06 10.30
C GLY A 94 24.49 56.28 9.83
N ALA A 95 23.67 56.83 10.73
CA ALA A 95 22.33 57.30 10.39
C ALA A 95 22.37 58.52 9.46
N VAL A 96 21.45 58.60 8.51
CA VAL A 96 21.23 59.78 7.64
C VAL A 96 19.78 60.24 7.77
N GLN A 97 19.59 61.53 8.02
CA GLN A 97 18.28 62.19 8.12
C GLN A 97 17.55 62.25 6.76
N PRO A 98 16.21 62.37 6.76
CA PRO A 98 15.42 62.37 5.53
C PRO A 98 15.56 63.69 4.76
N GLY A 99 16.06 63.61 3.52
CA GLY A 99 16.06 64.69 2.54
C GLY A 99 14.98 64.49 1.47
N ASN A 100 14.31 65.57 1.08
CA ASN A 100 13.20 65.57 0.12
C ASN A 100 13.57 64.97 -1.25
N MET A 101 12.67 64.18 -1.84
CA MET A 101 12.66 63.85 -3.27
C MET A 101 11.40 64.44 -3.95
N PRO A 102 11.53 64.96 -5.19
CA PRO A 102 10.41 65.55 -5.93
C PRO A 102 9.49 64.49 -6.56
N GLN A 103 8.27 64.91 -6.89
CA GLN A 103 7.25 64.06 -7.52
C GLN A 103 7.70 63.49 -8.87
N GLN A 104 7.51 62.19 -9.09
CA GLN A 104 7.47 61.59 -10.43
C GLN A 104 6.04 61.27 -10.83
N VAL A 105 5.68 61.70 -12.04
CA VAL A 105 4.36 61.50 -12.65
C VAL A 105 4.25 60.08 -13.17
N VAL A 106 3.35 59.28 -12.58
CA VAL A 106 2.99 57.96 -13.11
C VAL A 106 2.07 58.14 -14.32
N ARG A 107 2.56 57.76 -15.52
CA ARG A 107 1.72 57.65 -16.73
C ARG A 107 1.21 56.21 -16.87
N SER A 108 -0.09 56.06 -17.09
CA SER A 108 -0.75 54.78 -17.36
C SER A 108 -0.32 54.19 -18.71
N PRO A 109 -0.18 52.85 -18.84
CA PRO A 109 0.09 52.21 -20.12
C PRO A 109 -1.19 52.10 -20.98
N THR A 110 -1.12 52.59 -22.21
CA THR A 110 -2.12 52.35 -23.27
C THR A 110 -2.01 50.94 -23.88
N PRO A 111 -3.11 50.37 -24.40
CA PRO A 111 -3.09 49.05 -25.04
C PRO A 111 -2.45 49.08 -26.44
N PRO A 112 -1.83 47.97 -26.91
CA PRO A 112 -1.23 47.90 -28.23
C PRO A 112 -2.29 47.83 -29.34
N GLN A 113 -2.03 48.55 -30.45
CA GLN A 113 -2.86 48.55 -31.65
C GLN A 113 -2.48 47.43 -32.63
N ASN A 114 -3.42 47.15 -33.55
CA ASN A 114 -3.35 46.25 -34.71
C ASN A 114 -1.96 46.08 -35.36
N MET A 115 -1.66 44.85 -35.78
CA MET A 115 -0.72 44.57 -36.88
C MET A 115 -1.49 44.11 -38.13
N PRO A 116 -1.00 44.39 -39.37
CA PRO A 116 -1.72 44.04 -40.59
C PRO A 116 -1.47 42.59 -41.02
N MET A 117 -2.47 41.96 -41.65
CA MET A 117 -2.29 40.68 -42.34
C MET A 117 -1.62 40.87 -43.71
N HIS A 118 -0.64 40.01 -44.03
CA HIS A 118 -0.20 39.77 -45.41
C HIS A 118 -0.70 38.40 -45.90
N PRO A 119 -1.11 38.26 -47.17
CA PRO A 119 -1.69 37.03 -47.69
C PRO A 119 -0.64 35.98 -48.09
N MET A 120 -0.98 34.69 -47.93
CA MET A 120 -0.18 33.59 -48.48
C MET A 120 -0.42 33.43 -50.00
N PRO A 121 0.60 33.03 -50.78
CA PRO A 121 0.44 32.71 -52.20
C PRO A 121 -0.07 31.27 -52.40
N GLY A 122 -1.01 31.10 -53.33
CA GLY A 122 -1.42 29.77 -53.83
C GLY A 122 -0.52 29.30 -54.99
N PRO A 123 -0.30 27.98 -55.16
CA PRO A 123 0.50 27.45 -56.27
C PRO A 123 -0.35 27.08 -57.49
N GLY A 124 0.13 27.41 -58.70
CA GLY A 124 -0.50 27.02 -59.96
C GLY A 124 0.50 26.80 -61.10
N GLY A 125 0.50 25.57 -61.65
CA GLY A 125 1.09 25.18 -62.95
C GLY A 125 2.61 24.90 -63.00
N PRO A 126 3.12 24.24 -64.07
CA PRO A 126 2.42 23.68 -65.24
C PRO A 126 2.72 22.18 -65.56
N PHE A 127 1.97 21.63 -66.54
CA PHE A 127 2.17 20.35 -67.28
C PHE A 127 3.42 20.40 -68.22
N PRO A 128 3.92 19.32 -68.90
CA PRO A 128 3.21 18.21 -69.61
C PRO A 128 3.99 16.84 -69.65
N PRO A 129 3.86 15.94 -70.67
CA PRO A 129 2.70 15.10 -71.06
C PRO A 129 3.00 13.57 -71.16
N GLY A 130 1.95 12.73 -71.22
CA GLY A 130 2.06 11.33 -71.71
C GLY A 130 0.90 10.40 -71.29
N GLY A 131 0.14 9.86 -72.26
CA GLY A 131 -0.87 8.80 -72.05
C GLY A 131 -0.35 7.40 -72.46
N PRO A 132 -1.21 6.41 -72.83
CA PRO A 132 -2.68 6.44 -72.91
C PRO A 132 -3.42 5.17 -72.36
N GLY A 133 -4.77 5.24 -72.30
CA GLY A 133 -5.68 4.08 -72.28
C GLY A 133 -6.18 3.60 -70.89
N VAL A 134 -7.32 2.89 -70.74
CA VAL A 134 -8.35 2.39 -71.70
C VAL A 134 -9.73 2.29 -71.01
N ALA A 135 -10.82 2.43 -71.79
CA ALA A 135 -12.22 1.97 -71.58
C ALA A 135 -13.17 2.62 -70.52
N ASN A 136 -14.26 3.20 -71.06
CA ASN A 136 -15.60 3.31 -70.45
C ASN A 136 -16.23 1.89 -70.25
N LYS A 137 -17.36 1.65 -69.55
CA LYS A 137 -18.76 2.08 -69.83
C LYS A 137 -19.74 1.48 -68.73
N PRO A 138 -21.11 1.48 -68.81
CA PRO A 138 -21.96 2.40 -68.00
C PRO A 138 -23.25 1.81 -67.30
N TYR A 139 -24.09 2.71 -66.69
CA TYR A 139 -25.55 2.59 -66.36
C TYR A 139 -25.97 1.54 -65.27
N ALA A 140 -27.06 1.64 -64.48
CA ALA A 140 -28.20 2.58 -64.24
C ALA A 140 -28.71 2.42 -62.75
N GLY A 141 -29.77 3.05 -62.18
CA GLY A 141 -30.67 4.14 -62.64
C GLY A 141 -32.06 4.29 -61.92
N GLY A 142 -32.13 4.68 -60.64
CA GLY A 142 -33.37 5.10 -59.91
C GLY A 142 -34.03 4.05 -58.99
N PRO A 143 -35.12 4.35 -58.24
CA PRO A 143 -35.83 5.63 -58.00
C PRO A 143 -35.92 6.05 -56.49
N PRO A 144 -36.52 7.21 -56.11
CA PRO A 144 -36.50 7.75 -54.73
C PRO A 144 -37.78 7.50 -53.90
N GLY A 145 -37.67 7.53 -52.56
CA GLY A 145 -38.78 7.40 -51.61
C GLY A 145 -38.57 8.12 -50.27
N THR A 146 -39.62 8.80 -49.80
CA THR A 146 -39.79 9.77 -48.69
C THR A 146 -39.36 9.38 -47.25
N PRO A 147 -39.23 10.35 -46.31
CA PRO A 147 -38.59 10.17 -45.00
C PRO A 147 -39.53 9.74 -43.86
N ALA A 148 -38.96 9.14 -42.80
CA ALA A 148 -39.63 8.85 -41.53
C ALA A 148 -38.70 9.14 -40.32
N ALA A 149 -39.32 9.37 -39.15
CA ALA A 149 -38.73 10.03 -37.97
C ALA A 149 -37.68 9.20 -37.17
N PRO A 150 -36.81 9.85 -36.37
CA PRO A 150 -35.82 9.16 -35.54
C PRO A 150 -36.43 8.57 -34.27
N ALA A 151 -36.22 7.27 -34.04
CA ALA A 151 -36.48 6.61 -32.77
C ALA A 151 -35.15 6.26 -32.07
N TRP A 152 -34.94 6.78 -30.86
CA TRP A 152 -33.74 6.50 -30.07
C TRP A 152 -33.91 5.24 -29.21
N ALA A 153 -33.13 4.18 -29.49
CA ALA A 153 -32.85 3.10 -28.55
C ALA A 153 -31.60 2.31 -28.96
N PRO A 154 -30.48 2.36 -28.22
CA PRO A 154 -29.31 1.52 -28.51
C PRO A 154 -29.51 0.10 -27.96
N VAL A 155 -29.82 -0.84 -28.85
CA VAL A 155 -29.65 -2.28 -28.60
C VAL A 155 -28.16 -2.61 -28.68
N TRP A 156 -27.55 -3.06 -27.58
CA TRP A 156 -26.16 -3.54 -27.58
C TRP A 156 -26.07 -4.91 -28.26
N ASN A 157 -25.75 -4.92 -29.56
CA ASN A 157 -25.65 -6.14 -30.35
C ASN A 157 -24.18 -6.63 -30.44
N GLN A 158 -23.93 -7.88 -30.06
CA GLN A 158 -22.60 -8.38 -29.68
C GLN A 158 -21.83 -9.07 -30.84
N GLN A 159 -21.94 -8.56 -32.07
CA GLN A 159 -21.53 -9.28 -33.29
C GLN A 159 -20.61 -8.51 -34.27
N ALA A 160 -19.80 -7.57 -33.77
CA ALA A 160 -18.84 -6.83 -34.60
C ALA A 160 -17.42 -6.81 -34.00
N PHE A 161 -16.81 -7.98 -33.77
CA PHE A 161 -15.36 -8.07 -33.42
C PHE A 161 -14.62 -9.32 -33.93
N ASN A 162 -15.17 -10.05 -34.92
CA ASN A 162 -14.51 -11.19 -35.57
C ASN A 162 -14.10 -10.87 -37.02
N ALA A 163 -13.28 -9.84 -37.21
CA ALA A 163 -12.76 -9.47 -38.54
C ALA A 163 -11.41 -8.71 -38.50
N TYR A 164 -10.48 -9.06 -37.60
CA TYR A 164 -9.08 -8.59 -37.67
C TYR A 164 -8.11 -9.56 -36.94
N THR A 165 -7.97 -10.79 -37.46
CA THR A 165 -6.97 -11.75 -36.99
C THR A 165 -5.68 -11.61 -37.80
N GLY A 166 -4.67 -10.94 -37.23
CA GLY A 166 -3.44 -10.64 -37.98
C GLY A 166 -2.23 -10.13 -37.19
N SER A 167 -2.16 -10.29 -35.86
CA SER A 167 -0.92 -10.15 -35.06
C SER A 167 -1.12 -10.62 -33.61
N ALA A 168 -0.02 -10.92 -32.93
CA ALA A 168 0.01 -11.61 -31.64
C ALA A 168 -0.77 -10.90 -30.52
N VAL A 169 -1.56 -11.67 -29.76
CA VAL A 169 -2.41 -11.18 -28.65
C VAL A 169 -1.61 -11.09 -27.34
N PRO A 170 -1.54 -9.93 -26.67
CA PRO A 170 -0.96 -9.82 -25.33
C PRO A 170 -2.01 -10.00 -24.21
N ASN A 171 -1.81 -11.01 -23.35
CA ASN A 171 -2.30 -11.11 -21.97
C ASN A 171 -3.79 -10.83 -21.68
N HIS A 172 -4.63 -11.84 -21.93
CA HIS A 172 -5.99 -11.95 -21.41
C HIS A 172 -6.07 -11.87 -19.86
N ASP A 173 -4.99 -12.26 -19.16
CA ASP A 173 -4.93 -12.28 -17.69
C ASP A 173 -5.04 -10.92 -17.01
N ARG A 174 -4.57 -9.84 -17.66
CA ARG A 174 -4.65 -8.48 -17.09
C ARG A 174 -6.09 -7.95 -16.99
N PHE A 175 -6.97 -8.38 -17.89
CA PHE A 175 -8.39 -8.05 -17.81
C PHE A 175 -9.07 -8.83 -16.67
N ASN A 176 -8.75 -10.13 -16.55
CA ASN A 176 -9.26 -11.01 -15.51
C ASN A 176 -8.70 -10.75 -14.10
N SER A 177 -7.56 -10.08 -13.95
CA SER A 177 -7.11 -9.54 -12.66
C SER A 177 -7.93 -8.31 -12.28
N THR A 178 -8.07 -7.36 -13.20
CA THR A 178 -8.80 -6.09 -12.98
C THR A 178 -10.26 -6.33 -12.60
N LEU A 179 -10.93 -7.30 -13.24
CA LEU A 179 -12.28 -7.73 -12.88
C LEU A 179 -12.37 -8.34 -11.46
N ARG A 180 -11.38 -9.15 -11.06
CA ARG A 180 -11.32 -9.76 -9.72
C ARG A 180 -11.07 -8.72 -8.63
N ASP A 181 -10.21 -7.74 -8.87
CA ASP A 181 -9.94 -6.68 -7.91
C ASP A 181 -11.12 -5.70 -7.78
N ALA A 182 -11.82 -5.39 -8.87
CA ALA A 182 -13.09 -4.66 -8.82
C ALA A 182 -14.20 -5.42 -8.05
N ALA A 183 -14.26 -6.75 -8.16
CA ALA A 183 -15.17 -7.58 -7.37
C ALA A 183 -14.81 -7.57 -5.87
N ARG A 184 -13.52 -7.69 -5.54
CA ARG A 184 -13.00 -7.60 -4.16
C ARG A 184 -13.27 -6.24 -3.51
N TRP A 185 -13.10 -5.15 -4.27
CA TRP A 185 -13.42 -3.80 -3.79
C TRP A 185 -14.91 -3.63 -3.46
N ARG A 186 -15.81 -4.07 -4.37
CA ARG A 186 -17.27 -4.07 -4.12
C ARG A 186 -17.66 -4.91 -2.91
N GLN A 187 -16.97 -6.01 -2.66
CA GLN A 187 -17.19 -6.85 -1.48
C GLN A 187 -16.75 -6.13 -0.20
N SER A 188 -15.51 -5.62 -0.17
CA SER A 188 -14.96 -4.86 0.96
C SER A 188 -15.76 -3.61 1.33
N TRP A 189 -16.40 -2.95 0.36
CA TRP A 189 -17.28 -1.82 0.62
C TRP A 189 -18.60 -2.25 1.28
N ARG A 190 -19.24 -3.32 0.78
CA ARG A 190 -20.48 -3.87 1.37
C ARG A 190 -20.25 -4.43 2.78
N ASP A 191 -19.10 -5.04 3.03
CA ASP A 191 -18.77 -5.58 4.34
C ASP A 191 -18.47 -4.46 5.36
N ARG A 192 -17.87 -3.33 4.93
CA ARG A 192 -17.74 -2.12 5.74
C ARG A 192 -19.10 -1.53 6.13
N GLN A 193 -19.99 -1.34 5.16
CA GLN A 193 -21.35 -0.85 5.42
C GLN A 193 -22.13 -1.74 6.39
N ARG A 194 -21.94 -3.07 6.34
CA ARG A 194 -22.51 -4.01 7.32
C ARG A 194 -21.88 -3.89 8.71
N SER A 195 -20.57 -3.61 8.81
CA SER A 195 -19.91 -3.40 10.09
C SER A 195 -20.24 -2.04 10.73
N GLU A 196 -20.45 -1.01 9.92
CA GLU A 196 -20.80 0.36 10.33
C GLU A 196 -22.27 0.47 10.76
N ALA A 197 -23.18 -0.29 10.12
CA ALA A 197 -24.61 -0.31 10.47
C ALA A 197 -24.91 -0.93 11.85
N GLY A 198 -23.98 -1.71 12.41
CA GLY A 198 -24.17 -2.40 13.69
C GLY A 198 -25.28 -3.47 13.68
N PRO A 199 -25.49 -4.18 14.81
CA PRO A 199 -26.67 -5.02 14.98
C PRO A 199 -27.91 -4.13 15.20
N ALA A 200 -28.95 -4.30 14.37
CA ALA A 200 -30.22 -3.59 14.51
C ALA A 200 -30.99 -4.08 15.76
N VAL A 201 -30.67 -3.51 16.93
CA VAL A 201 -31.39 -3.73 18.19
C VAL A 201 -32.56 -2.75 18.25
N GLY A 202 -33.79 -3.28 18.27
CA GLY A 202 -35.02 -2.49 18.49
C GLY A 202 -35.89 -2.22 17.27
N VAL A 203 -35.49 -2.61 16.05
CA VAL A 203 -36.38 -2.49 14.87
C VAL A 203 -37.32 -3.69 14.81
N ALA A 204 -38.62 -3.46 15.01
CA ALA A 204 -39.63 -4.49 14.86
C ALA A 204 -39.68 -5.00 13.42
N ARG A 205 -39.65 -6.33 13.23
CA ARG A 205 -39.68 -6.95 11.89
C ARG A 205 -41.09 -6.86 11.29
N GLY A 206 -41.37 -5.75 10.62
CA GLY A 206 -42.49 -5.63 9.69
C GLY A 206 -42.34 -6.64 8.55
N GLN A 207 -43.47 -7.19 8.09
CA GLN A 207 -43.50 -8.27 7.11
C GLN A 207 -43.12 -7.77 5.71
N SER A 208 -42.17 -8.44 5.06
CA SER A 208 -42.06 -8.47 3.60
C SER A 208 -41.61 -9.87 3.16
N ALA A 209 -42.56 -10.68 2.71
CA ALA A 209 -42.25 -11.93 2.02
C ALA A 209 -41.78 -11.59 0.61
N VAL A 210 -40.52 -11.92 0.31
CA VAL A 210 -39.97 -11.89 -1.05
C VAL A 210 -39.63 -13.33 -1.42
N ALA A 211 -40.17 -13.83 -2.53
CA ALA A 211 -39.97 -15.21 -2.96
C ALA A 211 -38.54 -15.42 -3.51
N GLU A 212 -37.88 -16.47 -3.06
CA GLU A 212 -36.59 -16.90 -3.60
C GLU A 212 -36.76 -17.65 -4.93
N PRO A 213 -35.94 -17.37 -5.96
CA PRO A 213 -35.83 -18.24 -7.12
C PRO A 213 -34.79 -19.35 -6.90
N LEU A 214 -35.14 -20.56 -7.34
CA LEU A 214 -34.31 -21.76 -7.32
C LEU A 214 -32.90 -21.56 -7.91
N MET A 215 -31.88 -22.11 -7.25
CA MET A 215 -30.82 -22.85 -7.93
C MET A 215 -30.31 -24.01 -7.08
N ALA A 216 -30.52 -25.22 -7.60
CA ALA A 216 -29.90 -26.44 -7.10
C ALA A 216 -28.84 -26.89 -8.12
N LEU A 217 -27.60 -27.16 -7.68
CA LEU A 217 -26.73 -28.15 -8.32
C LEU A 217 -25.54 -28.55 -7.43
N GLN A 218 -25.13 -29.81 -7.58
CA GLN A 218 -23.79 -30.36 -7.29
C GLN A 218 -23.27 -30.28 -5.83
N ASN A 219 -23.60 -31.31 -5.06
CA ASN A 219 -22.71 -31.88 -4.05
C ASN A 219 -22.64 -33.40 -4.22
N SER A 220 -21.74 -33.89 -5.09
CA SER A 220 -21.38 -35.31 -5.16
C SER A 220 -19.97 -35.50 -5.75
N ILE A 221 -19.06 -36.01 -4.91
CA ILE A 221 -17.90 -36.89 -5.21
C ILE A 221 -17.19 -37.11 -3.86
N ALA A 222 -17.44 -38.25 -3.20
CA ALA A 222 -16.71 -38.69 -2.00
C ALA A 222 -16.97 -40.18 -1.63
N ARG A 223 -16.99 -41.11 -2.60
CA ARG A 223 -16.97 -42.57 -2.31
C ARG A 223 -16.22 -43.38 -3.40
N MET A 224 -14.97 -43.74 -3.12
CA MET A 224 -14.32 -44.94 -3.67
C MET A 224 -13.96 -45.83 -2.47
N ARG A 225 -14.68 -46.94 -2.25
CA ARG A 225 -14.50 -48.28 -2.86
C ARG A 225 -13.26 -49.00 -2.30
N ALA A 226 -13.48 -49.73 -1.21
CA ALA A 226 -12.64 -50.88 -0.86
C ALA A 226 -13.01 -52.07 -1.77
N ILE A 227 -12.01 -52.83 -2.22
CA ILE A 227 -12.21 -54.04 -3.03
C ILE A 227 -12.06 -55.26 -2.11
N VAL A 228 -13.09 -56.10 -2.08
CA VAL A 228 -13.09 -57.39 -1.40
C VAL A 228 -12.98 -58.48 -2.47
N ILE A 229 -12.02 -59.40 -2.32
CA ILE A 229 -11.86 -60.56 -3.20
C ILE A 229 -12.51 -61.78 -2.53
N PRO A 230 -13.46 -62.47 -3.18
CA PRO A 230 -14.16 -63.61 -2.58
C PRO A 230 -13.32 -64.90 -2.62
N LYS A 231 -13.47 -65.73 -1.57
CA LYS A 231 -13.05 -67.15 -1.59
C LYS A 231 -13.98 -67.94 -2.50
N ASN A 232 -13.40 -68.78 -3.37
CA ASN A 232 -14.11 -69.96 -3.90
C ASN A 232 -13.44 -71.23 -3.39
N GLN A 233 -14.25 -72.13 -2.84
CA GLN A 233 -13.90 -73.51 -2.54
C GLN A 233 -14.69 -74.42 -3.48
N SER A 234 -14.01 -75.30 -4.21
CA SER A 234 -14.59 -76.44 -4.90
C SER A 234 -13.57 -77.57 -4.82
N GLY A 235 -13.96 -78.72 -4.28
CA GLY A 235 -13.00 -79.71 -3.77
C GLY A 235 -12.93 -81.03 -4.53
N GLN A 236 -12.16 -81.92 -3.91
CA GLN A 236 -12.19 -83.38 -4.01
C GLN A 236 -11.47 -84.08 -5.18
N ASN A 237 -10.33 -84.68 -4.80
CA ASN A 237 -10.04 -86.12 -4.91
C ASN A 237 -9.88 -86.76 -6.31
N ALA A 238 -8.63 -87.01 -6.69
CA ALA A 238 -8.21 -88.27 -7.30
C ALA A 238 -6.77 -88.61 -6.87
N ALA A 239 -6.42 -89.89 -6.86
CA ALA A 239 -5.23 -90.41 -6.20
C ALA A 239 -3.95 -90.44 -7.06
N SER A 240 -2.86 -90.75 -6.36
CA SER A 240 -1.71 -91.60 -6.78
C SER A 240 -0.32 -90.94 -6.94
N SER A 241 0.57 -91.36 -6.04
CA SER A 241 1.99 -91.65 -6.26
C SER A 241 2.79 -90.86 -7.31
N GLN A 242 3.48 -89.80 -6.88
CA GLN A 242 4.92 -89.65 -7.15
C GLN A 242 5.65 -89.12 -5.91
N GLY A 243 6.53 -89.95 -5.35
CA GLY A 243 7.29 -89.64 -4.14
C GLY A 243 8.65 -89.01 -4.41
N VAL A 244 9.31 -88.60 -3.32
CA VAL A 244 10.73 -88.23 -3.22
C VAL A 244 11.15 -86.92 -3.91
N VAL A 245 10.95 -86.74 -5.22
CA VAL A 245 11.51 -85.56 -5.96
C VAL A 245 10.98 -84.23 -5.41
N TYR A 246 9.67 -84.15 -5.12
CA TYR A 246 9.03 -82.92 -4.61
C TYR A 246 9.46 -82.54 -3.18
N LYS A 247 9.95 -83.50 -2.38
CA LYS A 247 10.42 -83.24 -1.00
C LYS A 247 11.85 -82.69 -0.97
N VAL A 248 12.71 -83.08 -1.91
CA VAL A 248 14.07 -82.53 -2.02
C VAL A 248 14.02 -81.11 -2.61
N GLY A 249 13.21 -80.90 -3.65
CA GLY A 249 13.03 -79.58 -4.27
C GLY A 249 12.47 -78.51 -3.32
N SER A 250 11.52 -78.87 -2.45
CA SER A 250 10.95 -77.94 -1.47
C SER A 250 11.90 -77.56 -0.34
N ILE A 251 12.79 -78.47 0.10
CA ILE A 251 13.84 -78.16 1.08
C ILE A 251 14.92 -77.25 0.46
N LEU A 252 15.40 -77.54 -0.75
CA LEU A 252 16.36 -76.69 -1.45
C LEU A 252 15.80 -75.29 -1.73
N LEU A 253 14.53 -75.19 -2.15
CA LEU A 253 13.86 -73.90 -2.36
C LEU A 253 13.70 -73.12 -1.04
N ALA A 254 13.36 -73.79 0.07
CA ALA A 254 13.29 -73.15 1.38
C ALA A 254 14.66 -72.62 1.85
N CYS A 255 15.74 -73.40 1.67
CA CYS A 255 17.10 -72.94 1.95
C CYS A 255 17.53 -71.77 1.06
N LEU A 256 17.15 -71.77 -0.23
CA LEU A 256 17.48 -70.70 -1.16
C LEU A 256 16.72 -69.40 -0.84
N ILE A 257 15.44 -69.50 -0.45
CA ILE A 257 14.66 -68.36 0.04
C ILE A 257 15.23 -67.83 1.37
N ALA A 258 15.66 -68.70 2.28
CA ALA A 258 16.32 -68.29 3.52
C ALA A 258 17.67 -67.59 3.25
N ALA A 259 18.49 -68.10 2.34
CA ALA A 259 19.76 -67.48 1.95
C ALA A 259 19.56 -66.10 1.30
N ILE A 260 18.58 -65.96 0.40
CA ILE A 260 18.21 -64.66 -0.19
C ILE A 260 17.66 -63.71 0.87
N GLY A 261 16.87 -64.21 1.83
CA GLY A 261 16.37 -63.43 2.97
C GLY A 261 17.49 -62.87 3.85
N ILE A 262 18.50 -63.70 4.17
CA ILE A 262 19.67 -63.28 4.94
C ILE A 262 20.53 -62.28 4.16
N TRP A 263 20.69 -62.46 2.85
CA TRP A 263 21.43 -61.52 1.98
C TRP A 263 20.72 -60.17 1.81
N GLN A 264 19.39 -60.17 1.66
CA GLN A 264 18.58 -58.96 1.66
C GLN A 264 18.65 -58.25 3.02
N PHE A 265 18.62 -58.98 4.15
CA PHE A 265 18.80 -58.40 5.47
C PHE A 265 20.18 -57.74 5.63
N SER A 266 21.28 -58.40 5.25
CA SER A 266 22.62 -57.82 5.39
C SER A 266 22.89 -56.68 4.40
N ALA A 267 22.18 -56.60 3.28
CA ALA A 267 22.20 -55.45 2.38
C ALA A 267 21.35 -54.26 2.86
N LEU A 268 20.26 -54.51 3.59
CA LEU A 268 19.35 -53.48 4.13
C LEU A 268 19.76 -52.95 5.51
N PHE A 269 20.62 -53.67 6.23
CA PHE A 269 21.24 -53.22 7.48
C PHE A 269 22.76 -53.13 7.30
N PRO A 270 23.29 -52.10 6.58
CA PRO A 270 24.67 -51.69 6.81
C PRO A 270 24.82 -51.47 8.31
N ALA A 271 25.92 -51.96 8.89
CA ALA A 271 26.13 -51.91 10.34
C ALA A 271 25.82 -50.49 10.85
N SER A 272 24.83 -50.38 11.73
CA SER A 272 24.43 -49.12 12.33
C SER A 272 25.53 -48.61 13.24
N ALA A 273 26.60 -48.09 12.63
CA ALA A 273 27.42 -47.08 13.24
C ALA A 273 26.44 -46.04 13.78
N THR A 274 26.44 -45.86 15.08
CA THR A 274 25.77 -44.75 15.77
C THR A 274 26.52 -43.48 15.39
N SER A 275 26.40 -43.08 14.12
CA SER A 275 26.64 -41.74 13.66
C SER A 275 25.69 -40.86 14.46
N GLY A 276 26.22 -40.28 15.53
CA GLY A 276 25.49 -39.31 16.34
C GLY A 276 24.91 -38.30 15.38
N ALA A 277 23.58 -38.16 15.38
CA ALA A 277 22.88 -37.39 14.37
C ALA A 277 23.55 -36.01 14.27
N ILE A 278 24.07 -35.69 13.09
CA ILE A 278 24.81 -34.44 12.89
C ILE A 278 23.79 -33.31 13.03
N VAL A 279 23.75 -32.72 14.22
CA VAL A 279 22.79 -31.66 14.54
C VAL A 279 23.29 -30.41 13.84
N ALA A 280 22.57 -29.99 12.80
CA ALA A 280 22.95 -28.84 11.99
C ALA A 280 22.97 -27.54 12.83
N PRO A 281 23.93 -26.63 12.58
CA PRO A 281 24.03 -25.37 13.32
C PRO A 281 22.80 -24.48 13.12
N VAL A 282 22.42 -23.78 14.19
CA VAL A 282 21.24 -22.91 14.22
C VAL A 282 21.66 -21.50 14.59
N LEU A 283 21.34 -20.53 13.72
CA LEU A 283 21.53 -19.10 13.93
C LEU A 283 20.17 -18.40 14.11
N LYS A 284 20.08 -17.47 15.06
CA LYS A 284 18.88 -16.69 15.36
C LYS A 284 19.22 -15.23 15.65
N LEU A 285 18.26 -14.34 15.38
CA LEU A 285 18.28 -12.96 15.86
C LEU A 285 17.94 -12.88 17.34
N GLN A 286 18.63 -12.02 18.07
CA GLN A 286 18.37 -11.73 19.48
C GLN A 286 17.59 -10.42 19.61
N GLY A 287 16.52 -10.43 20.42
CA GLY A 287 15.77 -9.22 20.80
C GLY A 287 14.83 -8.63 19.74
N GLN A 288 15.07 -8.79 18.44
CA GLN A 288 14.15 -8.36 17.38
C GLN A 288 13.41 -9.52 16.71
N ALA A 289 12.09 -9.36 16.57
CA ALA A 289 11.21 -10.28 15.84
C ALA A 289 11.23 -10.05 14.31
N THR A 290 11.62 -8.85 13.87
CA THR A 290 11.77 -8.46 12.47
C THR A 290 13.26 -8.29 12.17
N GLY A 291 13.80 -9.00 11.19
CA GLY A 291 15.21 -8.89 10.79
C GLY A 291 15.54 -7.60 10.02
N THR A 292 14.95 -6.48 10.41
CA THR A 292 14.99 -5.20 9.68
C THR A 292 15.87 -4.20 10.42
N TYR A 293 16.95 -3.76 9.77
CA TYR A 293 17.99 -2.92 10.36
C TYR A 293 18.27 -1.67 9.52
N THR A 294 18.68 -0.57 10.14
CA THR A 294 19.23 0.60 9.44
C THR A 294 20.76 0.62 9.48
N LYS A 295 21.37 1.33 8.54
CA LYS A 295 22.81 1.59 8.53
C LYS A 295 23.28 2.17 9.88
N GLY A 296 24.33 1.59 10.44
CA GLY A 296 24.90 1.93 11.75
C GLY A 296 24.28 1.17 12.94
N GLN A 297 23.20 0.40 12.75
CA GLN A 297 22.68 -0.47 13.81
C GLN A 297 23.53 -1.73 14.02
N GLN A 298 23.33 -2.37 15.16
CA GLN A 298 23.96 -3.61 15.56
C GLN A 298 22.96 -4.77 15.45
N ILE A 299 23.33 -5.83 14.76
CA ILE A 299 22.57 -7.08 14.67
C ILE A 299 23.03 -7.98 15.82
N ALA A 300 22.20 -8.18 16.83
CA ALA A 300 22.47 -9.13 17.90
C ALA A 300 22.09 -10.56 17.44
N LEU A 301 23.03 -11.50 17.60
CA LEU A 301 22.95 -12.86 17.07
C LEU A 301 23.21 -13.88 18.17
N VAL A 302 22.42 -14.96 18.15
CA VAL A 302 22.64 -16.15 18.98
C VAL A 302 22.81 -17.35 18.07
N GLY A 303 23.90 -18.09 18.28
CA GLY A 303 24.16 -19.37 17.64
C GLY A 303 24.08 -20.52 18.64
N SER A 304 23.71 -21.70 18.16
CA SER A 304 23.74 -22.96 18.91
C SER A 304 24.02 -24.13 17.97
N GLN A 305 24.54 -25.24 18.49
CA GLN A 305 24.83 -26.47 17.72
C GLN A 305 25.96 -26.29 16.69
N PHE A 306 26.90 -25.37 16.96
CA PHE A 306 28.18 -25.28 16.27
C PHE A 306 29.22 -26.20 16.95
N SER A 307 30.36 -26.43 16.30
CA SER A 307 31.49 -27.14 16.89
C SER A 307 32.04 -26.38 18.10
N LYS A 308 32.36 -27.11 19.17
CA LYS A 308 32.89 -26.54 20.42
C LYS A 308 34.18 -25.76 20.16
N TYR A 309 34.29 -24.54 20.70
CA TYR A 309 35.43 -23.64 20.50
C TYR A 309 35.75 -23.27 19.04
N ALA A 310 34.86 -23.57 18.09
CA ALA A 310 35.09 -23.22 16.70
C ALA A 310 34.95 -21.71 16.47
N THR A 311 35.84 -21.15 15.65
CA THR A 311 35.62 -19.84 15.05
C THR A 311 34.46 -19.94 14.07
N VAL A 312 33.45 -19.11 14.26
CA VAL A 312 32.31 -18.96 13.35
C VAL A 312 32.51 -17.69 12.54
N THR A 313 32.51 -17.84 11.22
CA THR A 313 32.73 -16.73 10.27
C THR A 313 31.38 -16.24 9.75
N PHE A 314 31.15 -14.92 9.73
CA PHE A 314 29.94 -14.33 9.18
C PHE A 314 30.19 -13.67 7.82
N SER A 315 29.29 -13.88 6.88
CA SER A 315 29.34 -13.27 5.55
C SER A 315 27.96 -12.93 5.00
N LEU A 316 27.93 -12.02 4.02
CA LEU A 316 26.69 -11.58 3.37
C LEU A 316 26.55 -12.16 1.96
N ASN A 317 25.31 -12.51 1.59
CA ASN A 317 24.84 -12.76 0.23
C ASN A 317 25.54 -13.87 -0.58
N GLY A 318 26.30 -14.76 0.05
CA GLY A 318 26.77 -16.02 -0.56
C GLY A 318 27.60 -15.87 -1.85
N ALA A 319 28.12 -14.66 -2.12
CA ALA A 319 28.98 -14.40 -3.26
C ALA A 319 30.36 -15.04 -3.05
N SER A 320 31.03 -15.41 -4.14
CA SER A 320 32.34 -16.10 -4.12
C SER A 320 33.46 -15.31 -3.45
N THR A 321 33.29 -14.01 -3.26
CA THR A 321 34.05 -13.20 -2.30
C THR A 321 33.18 -12.97 -1.07
N LEU A 322 33.41 -13.76 -0.01
CA LEU A 322 32.82 -13.49 1.30
C LEU A 322 33.37 -12.16 1.81
N ASP A 323 32.56 -11.09 1.75
CA ASP A 323 32.77 -9.95 2.62
C ASP A 323 32.56 -10.43 4.06
N ASN A 324 33.68 -10.73 4.74
CA ASN A 324 33.69 -11.14 6.13
C ASN A 324 33.22 -9.94 6.97
N VAL A 325 32.00 -10.03 7.49
CA VAL A 325 31.39 -8.98 8.30
C VAL A 325 31.69 -9.12 9.79
N GLY A 326 32.36 -10.21 10.18
CA GLY A 326 32.81 -10.46 11.55
C GLY A 326 33.09 -11.93 11.81
N THR A 327 33.72 -12.19 12.95
CA THR A 327 33.93 -13.53 13.49
C THR A 327 33.52 -13.59 14.95
N THR A 328 33.14 -14.77 15.42
CA THR A 328 32.97 -15.06 16.85
C THR A 328 33.51 -16.45 17.15
N THR A 329 33.59 -16.82 18.43
CA THR A 329 34.02 -18.16 18.85
C THR A 329 32.87 -18.81 19.62
N ALA A 330 32.55 -20.05 19.27
CA ALA A 330 31.58 -20.85 20.03
C ALA A 330 32.15 -21.26 21.40
N ASP A 331 31.29 -21.43 22.39
CA ASP A 331 31.63 -21.91 23.72
C ASP A 331 31.86 -23.44 23.76
N ASP A 332 32.01 -23.99 24.96
CA ASP A 332 32.17 -25.42 25.23
C ASP A 332 30.91 -26.24 24.95
N GLN A 333 29.76 -25.59 24.70
CA GLN A 333 28.48 -26.18 24.33
C GLN A 333 28.13 -25.93 22.85
N GLY A 334 29.02 -25.32 22.06
CA GLY A 334 28.77 -25.02 20.66
C GLY A 334 27.78 -23.87 20.44
N SER A 335 27.66 -22.97 21.42
CA SER A 335 26.77 -21.81 21.37
C SER A 335 27.57 -20.50 21.38
N PHE A 336 26.95 -19.40 20.95
CA PHE A 336 27.55 -18.07 21.07
C PHE A 336 26.49 -16.98 21.15
N THR A 337 26.87 -15.82 21.68
CA THR A 337 26.15 -14.56 21.51
C THR A 337 27.13 -13.52 20.98
N THR A 338 26.78 -12.83 19.90
CA THR A 338 27.65 -11.83 19.27
C THR A 338 26.84 -10.68 18.67
N SER A 339 27.52 -9.62 18.22
CA SER A 339 26.88 -8.52 17.52
C SER A 339 27.68 -8.05 16.29
N ILE A 340 26.97 -7.79 15.20
CA ILE A 340 27.56 -7.38 13.91
C ILE A 340 27.01 -6.00 13.51
N ALA A 341 27.91 -5.07 13.21
CA ALA A 341 27.53 -3.73 12.78
C ALA A 341 27.07 -3.74 11.31
N VAL A 342 25.90 -3.15 11.05
CA VAL A 342 25.44 -2.81 9.69
C VAL A 342 26.26 -1.63 9.17
N GLY A 343 27.47 -1.92 8.69
CA GLY A 343 28.50 -0.93 8.37
C GLY A 343 28.21 -0.11 7.10
N SER A 344 28.90 -0.41 6.01
CA SER A 344 28.70 0.22 4.69
C SER A 344 27.58 -0.42 3.87
N TRP A 345 26.78 -1.31 4.46
CA TRP A 345 25.80 -2.13 3.73
C TRP A 345 24.76 -1.25 3.03
N LEU A 346 24.41 -1.63 1.81
CA LEU A 346 23.41 -0.97 0.99
C LEU A 346 22.01 -1.32 1.50
N ALA A 347 20.99 -0.55 1.10
CA ALA A 347 19.61 -0.90 1.44
C ALA A 347 19.12 -2.06 0.55
N GLY A 348 18.61 -3.12 1.15
CA GLY A 348 18.18 -4.32 0.43
C GLY A 348 17.90 -5.51 1.34
N ASN A 349 17.51 -6.63 0.74
CA ASN A 349 17.43 -7.91 1.43
C ASN A 349 18.78 -8.62 1.36
N TYR A 350 19.19 -9.22 2.46
CA TYR A 350 20.44 -9.94 2.58
C TYR A 350 20.24 -11.31 3.23
N ILE A 351 21.09 -12.25 2.85
CA ILE A 351 21.29 -13.50 3.58
C ILE A 351 22.57 -13.33 4.39
N LEU A 352 22.46 -13.40 5.72
CA LEU A 352 23.61 -13.49 6.61
C LEU A 352 23.92 -14.97 6.85
N LEU A 353 25.07 -15.42 6.38
CA LEU A 353 25.59 -16.77 6.54
C LEU A 353 26.52 -16.81 7.76
N ALA A 354 26.40 -17.84 8.59
CA ALA A 354 27.36 -18.20 9.62
C ALA A 354 27.95 -19.57 9.31
N GLN A 355 29.26 -19.64 9.12
CA GLN A 355 30.00 -20.87 8.79
C GLN A 355 30.82 -21.34 9.99
N ASP A 356 30.66 -22.61 10.35
CA ASP A 356 31.52 -23.34 11.28
C ASP A 356 32.86 -23.67 10.60
N ASN A 357 33.96 -23.04 11.02
CA ASN A 357 35.26 -23.27 10.41
C ASN A 357 35.85 -24.67 10.68
N VAL A 358 35.32 -25.43 11.65
CA VAL A 358 35.76 -26.79 12.00
C VAL A 358 34.93 -27.83 11.25
N ALA A 359 33.60 -27.82 11.43
CA ALA A 359 32.72 -28.80 10.78
C ALA A 359 32.44 -28.52 9.29
N LYS A 360 32.78 -27.32 8.80
CA LYS A 360 32.43 -26.84 7.44
C LYS A 360 30.92 -26.91 7.17
N GLN A 361 30.14 -26.58 8.20
CA GLN A 361 28.69 -26.50 8.13
C GLN A 361 28.24 -25.05 8.22
N ASP A 362 27.21 -24.72 7.45
CA ASP A 362 26.73 -23.36 7.31
C ASP A 362 25.27 -23.27 7.74
N THR A 363 24.89 -22.13 8.31
CA THR A 363 23.51 -21.81 8.64
C THR A 363 23.26 -20.33 8.32
N SER A 364 22.02 -19.95 8.02
CA SER A 364 21.74 -18.61 7.52
C SER A 364 20.42 -18.02 8.01
N ILE A 365 20.37 -16.69 8.04
CA ILE A 365 19.17 -15.93 8.34
C ILE A 365 18.96 -14.84 7.28
N ASN A 366 17.69 -14.57 6.97
CA ASN A 366 17.32 -13.43 6.14
C ASN A 366 17.25 -12.17 6.99
N ILE A 367 17.88 -11.10 6.52
CA ILE A 367 17.80 -9.76 7.10
C ILE A 367 17.47 -8.75 5.99
N GLN A 368 16.97 -7.59 6.39
CA GLN A 368 16.64 -6.49 5.50
C GLN A 368 17.32 -5.22 6.02
N VAL A 369 18.26 -4.68 5.25
CA VAL A 369 18.79 -3.34 5.51
C VAL A 369 17.82 -2.35 4.88
N VAL A 370 17.15 -1.54 5.68
CA VAL A 370 16.35 -0.40 5.21
C VAL A 370 17.20 0.87 5.26
N ALA A 371 17.01 1.73 4.28
CA ALA A 371 17.64 3.03 4.30
C ALA A 371 17.13 3.84 5.50
N ASN A 372 18.02 4.55 6.18
CA ASN A 372 17.64 5.48 7.25
C ASN A 372 16.91 6.65 6.60
N LEU A 373 15.60 6.79 6.83
CA LEU A 373 14.76 7.83 6.21
C LEU A 373 15.19 9.28 6.50
N ASN A 374 16.01 9.50 7.53
CA ASN A 374 16.61 10.80 7.85
C ASN A 374 18.02 10.99 7.23
N ALA A 375 18.52 10.04 6.45
CA ALA A 375 19.80 10.17 5.78
C ALA A 375 19.74 11.27 4.70
N ALA A 376 20.81 12.06 4.65
CA ALA A 376 21.05 13.00 3.56
C ALA A 376 21.27 12.27 2.22
N TYR A 377 21.31 13.05 1.13
CA TYR A 377 21.73 12.55 -0.18
C TYR A 377 23.03 11.76 -0.11
N SER A 378 23.06 10.60 -0.77
CA SER A 378 24.31 9.86 -0.97
C SER A 378 24.33 9.22 -2.34
N ASN A 379 25.42 9.40 -3.08
CA ASN A 379 25.69 8.73 -4.35
C ASN A 379 27.09 8.11 -4.28
N ASN A 380 27.18 6.78 -4.31
CA ASN A 380 28.45 6.07 -4.45
C ASN A 380 28.60 5.41 -5.84
N THR A 381 27.81 5.87 -6.81
CA THR A 381 27.84 5.43 -8.21
C THR A 381 28.55 6.48 -9.07
N ALA A 382 29.01 6.10 -10.27
CA ALA A 382 29.50 7.06 -11.26
C ALA A 382 28.36 7.79 -12.02
N LEU A 383 27.10 7.47 -11.73
CA LEU A 383 25.94 7.96 -12.47
C LEU A 383 25.46 9.30 -11.87
N PRO A 384 25.52 10.42 -12.61
CA PRO A 384 24.86 11.65 -12.18
C PRO A 384 23.33 11.51 -12.24
N LEU A 385 22.66 12.22 -11.35
CA LEU A 385 21.22 12.47 -11.39
C LEU A 385 20.97 13.94 -11.67
N THR A 386 20.18 14.23 -12.69
CA THR A 386 19.78 15.60 -13.06
C THR A 386 18.26 15.77 -13.05
N ASN A 387 17.79 17.02 -12.95
CA ASN A 387 16.37 17.35 -13.12
C ASN A 387 16.07 17.62 -14.61
N ALA A 388 14.83 17.99 -14.93
CA ALA A 388 14.43 18.33 -16.30
C ALA A 388 15.11 19.60 -16.89
N ALA A 389 15.80 20.40 -16.08
CA ALA A 389 16.61 21.55 -16.50
C ALA A 389 18.12 21.22 -16.62
N GLY A 390 18.54 20.02 -16.20
CA GLY A 390 19.95 19.59 -16.20
C GLY A 390 20.68 19.81 -14.86
N ASP A 391 20.05 20.40 -13.85
CA ASP A 391 20.69 20.64 -12.54
C ASP A 391 20.84 19.35 -11.73
N PRO A 392 21.88 19.17 -10.91
CA PRO A 392 22.07 17.99 -10.09
C PRO A 392 20.97 17.84 -9.02
N VAL A 393 20.36 16.65 -8.94
CA VAL A 393 19.30 16.35 -7.96
C VAL A 393 19.90 15.78 -6.68
N GLN A 394 19.75 16.53 -5.59
CA GLN A 394 20.15 16.10 -4.24
C GLN A 394 18.94 15.75 -3.34
N ALA A 395 17.77 16.34 -3.58
CA ALA A 395 16.55 16.05 -2.85
C ALA A 395 15.32 16.32 -3.74
N LEU A 396 14.18 15.71 -3.41
CA LEU A 396 12.88 16.06 -3.98
C LEU A 396 11.97 16.63 -2.88
N THR A 397 11.22 17.67 -3.22
CA THR A 397 10.32 18.34 -2.27
C THR A 397 8.98 18.57 -2.93
N PHE A 398 7.93 17.95 -2.37
CA PHE A 398 6.56 18.06 -2.84
C PHE A 398 5.73 18.93 -1.89
N VAL A 399 4.80 19.69 -2.45
CA VAL A 399 3.89 20.56 -1.70
C VAL A 399 2.48 20.28 -2.20
N GLU A 400 1.78 19.42 -1.47
CA GLU A 400 0.45 18.95 -1.80
C GLU A 400 -0.61 19.74 -1.01
N LYS A 401 -1.86 19.60 -1.41
CA LYS A 401 -3.01 19.96 -0.57
C LYS A 401 -3.76 18.68 -0.21
N ALA A 402 -4.29 18.63 1.00
CA ALA A 402 -5.20 17.55 1.40
C ALA A 402 -6.37 17.44 0.40
N GLY A 403 -6.90 16.21 0.23
CA GLY A 403 -8.09 15.93 -0.58
C GLY A 403 -7.93 16.06 -2.11
N LEU A 404 -6.96 16.83 -2.61
CA LEU A 404 -6.78 17.09 -4.03
C LEU A 404 -6.13 15.92 -4.80
N PRO A 405 -6.42 15.77 -6.10
CA PRO A 405 -5.75 14.82 -6.96
C PRO A 405 -4.24 15.13 -7.09
N GLU A 406 -3.48 14.06 -7.32
CA GLU A 406 -2.04 13.99 -7.57
C GLU A 406 -1.50 15.17 -8.42
N GLN A 407 -0.54 15.92 -7.86
CA GLN A 407 0.16 17.02 -8.53
C GLN A 407 1.08 16.56 -9.67
N LYS A 408 1.62 17.54 -10.41
CA LYS A 408 2.60 17.31 -11.48
C LYS A 408 3.82 16.54 -10.93
N PRO A 409 4.23 15.43 -11.57
CA PRO A 409 5.41 14.67 -11.14
C PRO A 409 6.70 15.47 -11.19
N GLN A 410 7.65 15.06 -10.37
CA GLN A 410 9.05 15.45 -10.48
C GLN A 410 9.81 14.35 -11.21
N SER A 411 10.46 14.72 -12.32
CA SER A 411 11.25 13.80 -13.13
C SER A 411 12.73 13.97 -12.79
N ILE A 412 13.40 12.85 -12.54
CA ILE A 412 14.85 12.75 -12.38
C ILE A 412 15.41 11.95 -13.56
N THR A 413 16.51 12.43 -14.14
CA THR A 413 17.21 11.77 -15.24
C THR A 413 18.46 11.10 -14.70
N LEU A 414 18.58 9.79 -14.96
CA LEU A 414 19.75 8.99 -14.63
C LEU A 414 20.57 8.78 -15.91
N THR A 415 21.82 9.23 -15.90
CA THR A 415 22.71 9.19 -17.07
C THR A 415 23.86 8.21 -16.84
N ASN A 416 24.11 7.30 -17.78
CA ASN A 416 25.29 6.45 -17.77
C ASN A 416 26.48 7.19 -18.39
N SER A 417 27.26 7.85 -17.53
CA SER A 417 28.53 8.51 -17.86
C SER A 417 29.66 7.53 -18.26
N GLY A 418 29.51 6.24 -17.93
CA GLY A 418 30.50 5.20 -18.12
C GLY A 418 30.58 4.64 -19.54
N THR A 419 31.51 3.70 -19.74
CA THR A 419 31.81 3.05 -21.02
C THR A 419 31.19 1.66 -21.19
N ALA A 420 30.59 1.08 -20.14
CA ALA A 420 29.93 -0.21 -20.16
C ALA A 420 28.43 -0.11 -19.84
N ASN A 421 27.65 -1.11 -20.25
CA ASN A 421 26.24 -1.22 -19.87
C ASN A 421 26.08 -1.30 -18.34
N VAL A 422 25.05 -0.66 -17.81
CA VAL A 422 24.75 -0.62 -16.38
C VAL A 422 23.35 -1.16 -16.13
N ASN A 423 23.23 -2.20 -15.31
CA ASN A 423 21.94 -2.67 -14.84
C ASN A 423 21.52 -1.84 -13.62
N TRP A 424 20.27 -1.37 -13.60
CA TRP A 424 19.75 -0.51 -12.54
C TRP A 424 18.32 -0.88 -12.17
N SER A 425 17.95 -0.55 -10.94
CA SER A 425 16.58 -0.60 -10.42
C SER A 425 16.32 0.57 -9.48
N VAL A 426 15.07 0.93 -9.27
CA VAL A 426 14.68 1.97 -8.32
C VAL A 426 13.52 1.53 -7.43
N ALA A 427 13.63 1.85 -6.14
CA ALA A 427 12.61 1.61 -5.13
C ALA A 427 12.27 2.91 -4.40
N ALA A 428 11.03 3.01 -3.92
CA ALA A 428 10.58 4.08 -3.04
C ALA A 428 10.35 3.51 -1.64
N VAL A 429 10.77 4.24 -0.61
CA VAL A 429 10.51 3.92 0.80
C VAL A 429 9.94 5.17 1.46
N ALA A 430 8.88 5.03 2.24
CA ALA A 430 8.20 6.15 2.89
C ALA A 430 7.92 5.84 4.36
N ASN A 431 7.82 6.89 5.18
CA ASN A 431 7.55 6.74 6.60
C ASN A 431 6.20 6.04 6.89
N ASN A 432 6.16 5.34 8.03
CA ASN A 432 4.98 4.64 8.55
C ASN A 432 4.37 3.60 7.59
N SER A 433 5.17 3.04 6.67
CA SER A 433 4.73 2.11 5.62
C SER A 433 3.60 2.65 4.73
N LEU A 434 3.55 3.98 4.55
CA LEU A 434 2.54 4.66 3.76
C LEU A 434 2.93 4.66 2.27
N ASN A 435 2.02 4.23 1.41
CA ASN A 435 2.24 4.18 -0.05
C ASN A 435 2.05 5.55 -0.74
N TRP A 436 2.51 6.64 -0.12
CA TRP A 436 2.36 7.99 -0.67
C TRP A 436 3.43 8.34 -1.69
N LEU A 437 4.63 7.75 -1.62
CA LEU A 437 5.69 7.97 -2.60
C LEU A 437 5.63 6.87 -3.67
N VAL A 438 5.39 7.24 -4.94
CA VAL A 438 5.17 6.28 -6.04
C VAL A 438 5.86 6.71 -7.33
N PHE A 439 6.04 5.76 -8.27
CA PHE A 439 6.54 6.01 -9.62
C PHE A 439 5.42 5.82 -10.65
N SER A 440 5.42 6.55 -11.77
CA SER A 440 4.40 6.34 -12.80
C SER A 440 4.54 4.96 -13.46
N PRO A 441 3.51 4.10 -13.41
CA PRO A 441 3.51 2.86 -14.18
C PRO A 441 3.33 3.10 -15.70
N LYS A 442 3.02 4.34 -16.12
CA LYS A 442 2.82 4.70 -17.53
C LYS A 442 4.02 5.42 -18.17
N GLN A 443 4.90 6.02 -17.36
CA GLN A 443 5.93 6.97 -17.83
C GLN A 443 7.29 6.81 -17.13
N SER A 444 7.44 5.87 -16.18
CA SER A 444 8.71 5.63 -15.50
C SER A 444 9.17 4.19 -15.74
N ALA A 445 10.41 4.02 -16.18
CA ALA A 445 11.09 2.76 -15.93
C ALA A 445 11.36 2.64 -14.41
N THR A 446 11.17 1.45 -13.86
CA THR A 446 11.54 1.13 -12.46
C THR A 446 12.78 0.22 -12.39
N SER A 447 13.21 -0.31 -13.52
CA SER A 447 14.47 -1.01 -13.72
C SER A 447 14.82 -1.09 -15.21
N GLY A 448 16.06 -1.45 -15.52
CA GLY A 448 16.50 -1.74 -16.87
C GLY A 448 18.00 -1.84 -17.02
N THR A 449 18.46 -1.87 -18.27
CA THR A 449 19.88 -1.76 -18.63
C THR A 449 20.09 -0.44 -19.35
N LEU A 450 20.98 0.40 -18.82
CA LEU A 450 21.34 1.70 -19.37
C LEU A 450 22.67 1.60 -20.12
N ALA A 451 22.63 1.76 -21.44
CA ALA A 451 23.82 1.70 -22.29
C ALA A 451 24.76 2.92 -22.06
N PRO A 452 26.05 2.82 -22.42
CA PRO A 452 27.00 3.94 -22.34
C PRO A 452 26.48 5.22 -22.99
N LYS A 453 26.64 6.36 -22.31
CA LYS A 453 26.20 7.69 -22.76
C LYS A 453 24.70 7.76 -23.11
N LYS A 454 23.88 6.90 -22.48
CA LYS A 454 22.41 6.97 -22.54
C LYS A 454 21.82 7.37 -21.21
N GLU A 455 20.60 7.88 -21.30
CA GLU A 455 19.86 8.46 -20.19
C GLU A 455 18.50 7.77 -20.07
N THR A 456 17.95 7.76 -18.87
CA THR A 456 16.60 7.28 -18.59
C THR A 456 15.93 8.17 -17.56
N THR A 457 14.65 8.48 -17.76
CA THR A 457 13.89 9.34 -16.85
C THR A 457 13.06 8.48 -15.91
N ILE A 458 13.19 8.77 -14.62
CA ILE A 458 12.36 8.22 -13.55
C ILE A 458 11.39 9.33 -13.13
N SER A 459 10.09 9.06 -13.22
CA SER A 459 9.05 10.04 -12.90
C SER A 459 8.39 9.70 -11.57
N VAL A 460 8.60 10.59 -10.61
CA VAL A 460 8.25 10.46 -9.18
C VAL A 460 7.01 11.29 -8.88
N TYR A 461 6.08 10.69 -8.16
CA TYR A 461 4.80 11.29 -7.79
C TYR A 461 4.57 11.09 -6.30
N VAL A 462 3.67 11.92 -5.77
CA VAL A 462 3.15 11.75 -4.42
C VAL A 462 1.63 11.66 -4.45
N ASN A 463 1.09 10.74 -3.65
CA ASN A 463 -0.33 10.53 -3.48
C ASN A 463 -0.76 11.06 -2.09
N PRO A 464 -1.35 12.27 -2.00
CA PRO A 464 -1.81 12.84 -0.74
C PRO A 464 -3.14 12.26 -0.25
N MET A 465 -3.78 11.35 -0.98
CA MET A 465 -5.12 10.83 -0.64
C MET A 465 -5.15 10.14 0.72
N GLY A 466 -6.03 10.62 1.61
CA GLY A 466 -6.20 10.08 2.96
C GLY A 466 -5.09 10.46 3.95
N LEU A 467 -4.17 11.35 3.56
CA LEU A 467 -3.11 11.83 4.46
C LEU A 467 -3.49 13.19 5.07
N PRO A 468 -3.44 13.33 6.41
CA PRO A 468 -3.76 14.60 7.08
C PRO A 468 -2.69 15.68 6.83
N SER A 469 -3.14 16.94 6.78
CA SER A 469 -2.24 18.10 6.94
C SER A 469 -1.53 18.04 8.29
N ARG A 470 -0.23 18.34 8.31
CA ARG A 470 0.59 18.38 9.53
C ARG A 470 1.81 19.29 9.36
N THR A 471 2.30 19.82 10.48
CA THR A 471 3.46 20.73 10.52
C THR A 471 4.79 20.05 10.21
N GLN A 472 4.92 18.75 10.48
CA GLN A 472 6.10 17.96 10.13
C GLN A 472 5.93 17.32 8.75
N PRO A 473 6.91 17.44 7.84
CA PRO A 473 6.81 16.84 6.52
C PRO A 473 6.71 15.30 6.59
N TYR A 474 6.06 14.73 5.59
CA TYR A 474 6.23 13.32 5.25
C TYR A 474 7.65 13.13 4.71
N ILE A 475 8.35 12.11 5.21
CA ILE A 475 9.72 11.78 4.81
C ILE A 475 9.74 10.43 4.10
N GLY A 476 10.43 10.39 2.98
CA GLY A 476 10.61 9.23 2.14
C GLY A 476 11.95 9.29 1.42
N GLN A 477 12.29 8.25 0.70
CA GLN A 477 13.54 8.12 -0.03
C GLN A 477 13.33 7.34 -1.32
N ILE A 478 14.08 7.73 -2.33
CA ILE A 478 14.26 6.95 -3.56
C ILE A 478 15.62 6.30 -3.49
N ILE A 479 15.64 4.98 -3.68
CA ILE A 479 16.84 4.16 -3.64
C ILE A 479 17.04 3.60 -5.05
N ILE A 480 18.00 4.16 -5.79
CA ILE A 480 18.43 3.63 -7.09
C ILE A 480 19.59 2.67 -6.82
N THR A 481 19.42 1.40 -7.17
CA THR A 481 20.47 0.39 -7.08
C THR A 481 21.09 0.17 -8.44
N VAL A 482 22.41 0.12 -8.47
CA VAL A 482 23.26 -0.01 -9.65
C VAL A 482 24.08 -1.29 -9.52
N GLN A 483 24.08 -2.12 -10.56
CA GLN A 483 24.77 -3.41 -10.61
C GLN A 483 25.81 -3.37 -11.73
N GLN A 484 27.06 -3.08 -11.37
CA GLN A 484 28.19 -2.99 -12.31
C GLN A 484 29.47 -3.52 -11.66
N GLY A 485 29.64 -4.84 -11.64
CA GLY A 485 30.74 -5.54 -10.97
C GLY A 485 30.55 -5.60 -9.46
N GLN A 486 30.50 -4.45 -8.79
CA GLN A 486 30.06 -4.31 -7.40
C GLN A 486 28.71 -3.58 -7.34
N PRO A 487 27.84 -3.89 -6.37
CA PRO A 487 26.59 -3.16 -6.19
C PRO A 487 26.87 -1.77 -5.61
N ALA A 488 26.14 -0.77 -6.09
CA ALA A 488 26.22 0.61 -5.64
C ALA A 488 24.82 1.23 -5.57
N GLN A 489 24.64 2.33 -4.83
CA GLN A 489 23.34 3.00 -4.65
C GLN A 489 23.41 4.53 -4.70
N ILE A 490 22.30 5.10 -5.18
CA ILE A 490 21.96 6.50 -5.00
C ILE A 490 20.74 6.57 -4.08
N ILE A 491 20.85 7.32 -2.99
CA ILE A 491 19.76 7.61 -2.06
C ILE A 491 19.40 9.08 -2.20
N VAL A 492 18.17 9.34 -2.69
CA VAL A 492 17.62 10.69 -2.82
C VAL A 492 16.55 10.88 -1.73
N PRO A 493 16.77 11.76 -0.73
CA PRO A 493 15.73 12.12 0.23
C PRO A 493 14.56 12.82 -0.47
N VAL A 494 13.35 12.45 -0.05
CA VAL A 494 12.09 13.02 -0.51
C VAL A 494 11.33 13.57 0.69
N THR A 495 10.90 14.82 0.60
CA THR A 495 9.98 15.41 1.56
C THR A 495 8.66 15.76 0.87
N MET A 496 7.54 15.61 1.59
CA MET A 496 6.24 16.10 1.15
C MET A 496 5.57 16.85 2.29
N VAL A 497 5.20 18.10 2.04
CA VAL A 497 4.36 18.90 2.94
C VAL A 497 2.93 18.85 2.40
N ILE A 498 2.00 18.36 3.21
CA ILE A 498 0.57 18.50 2.92
C ILE A 498 0.13 19.81 3.56
N GLN A 499 -0.03 20.84 2.73
CA GLN A 499 -0.71 22.06 3.14
C GLN A 499 -2.18 21.74 3.41
N THR A 500 -2.72 22.28 4.49
CA THR A 500 -4.17 22.37 4.59
C THR A 500 -4.67 23.37 3.57
N ALA A 501 -5.65 22.96 2.77
CA ALA A 501 -6.44 23.92 2.03
C ALA A 501 -7.10 24.86 3.07
N ALA A 502 -6.82 26.16 2.96
CA ALA A 502 -7.28 27.15 3.95
C ALA A 502 -8.82 27.20 4.06
N SER A 503 -9.51 26.73 3.02
CA SER A 503 -10.92 26.32 3.08
C SER A 503 -11.13 25.25 2.00
N GLU A 504 -11.54 24.05 2.40
CA GLU A 504 -11.98 22.99 1.48
C GLU A 504 -13.33 22.49 1.97
N VAL A 505 -14.27 22.34 1.04
CA VAL A 505 -15.67 22.07 1.36
C VAL A 505 -16.25 21.07 0.38
N ILE A 506 -16.84 19.99 0.91
CA ILE A 506 -17.74 19.14 0.12
C ILE A 506 -19.15 19.74 0.23
N ILE A 507 -19.79 19.96 -0.92
CA ILE A 507 -21.18 20.43 -1.04
C ILE A 507 -21.96 19.35 -1.79
N SER A 508 -22.92 18.69 -1.14
CA SER A 508 -23.63 17.54 -1.71
C SER A 508 -25.10 17.47 -1.25
N PRO A 509 -26.06 17.20 -2.15
CA PRO A 509 -25.90 16.95 -3.58
C PRO A 509 -25.76 18.24 -4.40
N ASN A 510 -25.08 18.17 -5.54
CA ASN A 510 -25.06 19.23 -6.56
C ASN A 510 -25.12 18.57 -7.95
N PRO A 511 -26.23 18.68 -8.71
CA PRO A 511 -27.46 19.42 -8.39
C PRO A 511 -28.28 18.79 -7.26
N ILE A 512 -29.09 19.60 -6.57
CA ILE A 512 -30.21 19.13 -5.75
C ILE A 512 -31.37 18.83 -6.70
N MET A 513 -31.96 17.64 -6.57
CA MET A 513 -33.16 17.22 -7.31
C MET A 513 -34.36 17.30 -6.37
N VAL A 514 -35.42 18.00 -6.76
CA VAL A 514 -36.67 18.10 -5.98
C VAL A 514 -37.87 17.84 -6.89
N THR A 515 -38.94 17.29 -6.34
CA THR A 515 -40.21 17.11 -7.06
C THR A 515 -41.18 18.23 -6.67
N GLN A 516 -41.87 18.82 -7.64
CA GLN A 516 -42.94 19.79 -7.40
C GLN A 516 -44.09 19.13 -6.60
N LYS A 517 -44.76 19.92 -5.76
CA LYS A 517 -46.00 19.57 -5.07
C LYS A 517 -46.90 20.80 -5.01
N GLY A 518 -47.84 20.92 -5.94
CA GLY A 518 -48.57 22.18 -6.16
C GLY A 518 -47.61 23.33 -6.49
N THR A 519 -47.62 24.42 -5.72
CA THR A 519 -46.65 25.53 -5.89
C THR A 519 -45.38 25.39 -5.04
N ALA A 520 -45.27 24.34 -4.22
CA ALA A 520 -44.08 24.05 -3.43
C ALA A 520 -43.24 22.92 -4.06
N CYS A 521 -42.14 22.54 -3.41
CA CYS A 521 -41.46 21.26 -3.66
C CYS A 521 -41.51 20.36 -2.43
N GLN A 522 -41.22 19.08 -2.65
CA GLN A 522 -40.87 18.15 -1.57
C GLN A 522 -39.57 18.59 -0.90
N ASN A 523 -39.51 18.47 0.42
CA ASN A 523 -38.33 18.82 1.22
C ASN A 523 -37.10 18.04 0.72
N ALA A 524 -35.99 18.75 0.53
CA ALA A 524 -34.68 18.17 0.26
C ALA A 524 -33.65 18.77 1.23
N SER A 525 -32.41 18.27 1.18
CA SER A 525 -31.33 18.81 2.01
C SER A 525 -30.04 19.01 1.22
N LEU A 526 -29.21 19.92 1.72
CA LEU A 526 -27.85 20.17 1.28
C LEU A 526 -26.90 19.91 2.45
N THR A 527 -25.96 18.99 2.27
CA THR A 527 -24.89 18.69 3.22
C THR A 527 -23.64 19.47 2.81
N ILE A 528 -23.06 20.17 3.78
CA ILE A 528 -21.81 20.92 3.63
C ILE A 528 -20.81 20.40 4.69
N ILE A 529 -19.63 19.96 4.26
CA ILE A 529 -18.58 19.38 5.12
C ILE A 529 -17.29 20.18 4.96
N ASN A 530 -16.74 20.69 6.06
CA ASN A 530 -15.44 21.35 6.08
C ASN A 530 -14.31 20.32 6.17
N LEU A 531 -13.44 20.30 5.16
CA LEU A 531 -12.21 19.49 5.12
C LEU A 531 -10.97 20.31 5.53
N GLY A 532 -11.13 21.62 5.82
CA GLY A 532 -10.07 22.50 6.29
C GLY A 532 -9.71 22.31 7.77
N SER A 533 -8.57 22.89 8.18
CA SER A 533 -8.08 22.85 9.57
C SER A 533 -8.54 24.01 10.45
N THR A 534 -9.30 24.95 9.89
CA THR A 534 -9.82 26.12 10.59
C THR A 534 -11.34 26.07 10.64
N ASN A 535 -11.94 26.76 11.63
CA ASN A 535 -13.35 27.08 11.56
C ASN A 535 -13.65 27.77 10.23
N LEU A 536 -14.75 27.38 9.59
CA LEU A 536 -15.14 27.92 8.30
C LEU A 536 -16.55 28.48 8.36
N GLU A 537 -16.66 29.79 8.15
CA GLU A 537 -17.94 30.43 7.92
C GLU A 537 -18.41 30.14 6.48
N VAL A 538 -19.62 29.61 6.37
CA VAL A 538 -20.30 29.33 5.12
C VAL A 538 -21.59 30.15 5.10
N ALA A 539 -21.80 30.91 4.02
CA ALA A 539 -23.04 31.63 3.76
C ALA A 539 -23.74 31.07 2.51
N ILE A 540 -25.06 31.11 2.52
CA ILE A 540 -25.93 30.56 1.49
C ILE A 540 -26.86 31.67 1.03
N THR A 541 -26.71 32.05 -0.23
CA THR A 541 -27.50 33.11 -0.87
C THR A 541 -28.28 32.48 -2.01
N PRO A 542 -29.57 32.13 -1.80
CA PRO A 542 -30.49 31.87 -2.90
C PRO A 542 -30.48 33.07 -3.86
N LYS A 543 -30.25 32.85 -5.15
CA LYS A 543 -30.38 33.93 -6.15
C LYS A 543 -31.84 34.23 -6.48
N ASP A 544 -32.74 33.39 -6.01
CA ASP A 544 -34.16 33.39 -6.31
C ASP A 544 -34.95 33.31 -4.99
N THR A 545 -35.98 34.15 -4.85
CA THR A 545 -36.87 34.20 -3.69
C THR A 545 -37.72 32.94 -3.52
N HIS A 546 -37.83 32.11 -4.57
CA HIS A 546 -38.51 30.83 -4.55
C HIS A 546 -37.82 29.76 -3.67
N MET A 547 -36.56 29.95 -3.27
CA MET A 547 -35.76 28.96 -2.52
C MET A 547 -35.33 29.49 -1.15
N GLN A 548 -35.54 28.72 -0.09
CA GLN A 548 -35.15 29.06 1.28
C GLN A 548 -34.48 27.87 1.98
N PHE A 549 -33.47 28.15 2.81
CA PHE A 549 -32.84 27.16 3.69
C PHE A 549 -33.12 27.50 5.15
N ASP A 550 -33.20 26.47 5.99
CA ASP A 550 -33.38 26.60 7.44
C ASP A 550 -32.28 27.41 8.15
N SER A 551 -31.09 27.52 7.55
CA SER A 551 -30.12 28.56 7.87
C SER A 551 -29.46 29.12 6.61
N GLN A 552 -29.22 30.43 6.59
CA GLN A 552 -28.43 31.10 5.55
C GLN A 552 -26.95 31.23 5.90
N THR A 553 -26.56 30.96 7.15
CA THR A 553 -25.16 30.97 7.60
C THR A 553 -24.86 29.77 8.51
N ALA A 554 -23.64 29.27 8.48
CA ALA A 554 -23.16 28.22 9.36
C ALA A 554 -21.67 28.39 9.64
N MET A 555 -21.26 28.12 10.88
CA MET A 555 -19.85 27.94 11.24
C MET A 555 -19.58 26.44 11.31
N LEU A 556 -18.67 25.96 10.47
CA LEU A 556 -18.21 24.57 10.46
C LEU A 556 -16.91 24.44 11.25
N ALA A 557 -16.81 23.45 12.12
CA ALA A 557 -15.58 23.12 12.82
C ALA A 557 -14.51 22.55 11.85
N PRO A 558 -13.22 22.46 12.25
CA PRO A 558 -12.19 21.80 11.46
C PRO A 558 -12.50 20.32 11.20
N ALA A 559 -11.99 19.78 10.10
CA ALA A 559 -12.19 18.38 9.71
C ALA A 559 -11.92 17.37 10.84
N GLY A 560 -12.87 16.46 11.08
CA GLY A 560 -12.79 15.45 12.12
C GLY A 560 -13.16 15.95 13.52
N GLN A 561 -13.57 17.21 13.69
CA GLN A 561 -14.16 17.72 14.92
C GLN A 561 -15.69 17.71 14.86
N SER A 562 -16.34 17.66 16.03
CA SER A 562 -17.80 17.77 16.11
C SER A 562 -18.26 19.11 15.52
N GLY A 563 -19.16 19.05 14.52
CA GLY A 563 -19.64 20.23 13.80
C GLY A 563 -18.85 20.58 12.53
N ASP A 564 -17.95 19.72 12.04
CA ASP A 564 -17.35 19.86 10.70
C ASP A 564 -18.37 19.75 9.56
N THR A 565 -19.53 19.15 9.85
CA THR A 565 -20.61 18.85 8.91
C THR A 565 -21.89 19.58 9.30
N LYS A 566 -22.52 20.27 8.35
CA LYS A 566 -23.86 20.86 8.49
C LYS A 566 -24.78 20.33 7.39
N VAL A 567 -25.93 19.81 7.80
CA VAL A 567 -27.07 19.52 6.91
C VAL A 567 -28.04 20.71 7.00
N LEU A 568 -28.51 21.17 5.85
CA LEU A 568 -29.43 22.30 5.71
C LEU A 568 -30.66 21.85 4.95
N ASN A 569 -31.85 22.16 5.45
CA ASN A 569 -33.10 21.75 4.83
C ASN A 569 -33.58 22.83 3.85
N LEU A 570 -33.84 22.42 2.61
CA LEU A 570 -34.38 23.25 1.54
C LEU A 570 -35.92 23.20 1.59
N THR A 571 -36.54 24.38 1.69
CA THR A 571 -37.94 24.61 1.39
C THR A 571 -38.05 25.51 0.16
N CYS A 572 -39.11 25.35 -0.64
CA CYS A 572 -39.31 26.20 -1.80
C CYS A 572 -40.81 26.47 -2.06
N SER A 573 -41.11 27.62 -2.67
CA SER A 573 -42.46 28.09 -2.92
C SER A 573 -42.54 28.94 -4.20
N GLY A 574 -43.65 28.83 -4.94
CA GLY A 574 -43.81 29.46 -6.25
C GLY A 574 -42.99 28.81 -7.38
N VAL A 575 -42.48 27.59 -7.18
CA VAL A 575 -41.65 26.90 -8.18
C VAL A 575 -42.46 26.34 -9.35
N GLN A 576 -41.81 26.17 -10.50
CA GLN A 576 -42.40 25.58 -11.71
C GLN A 576 -41.64 24.31 -12.13
N ALA A 577 -42.37 23.29 -12.59
CA ALA A 577 -41.80 22.06 -13.16
C ALA A 577 -40.81 22.37 -14.29
N ASN A 578 -39.76 21.55 -14.38
CA ASN A 578 -38.67 21.63 -15.34
C ASN A 578 -37.83 22.93 -15.29
N GLN A 579 -38.03 23.81 -14.28
CA GLN A 579 -37.12 24.92 -14.04
C GLN A 579 -35.90 24.53 -13.20
N THR A 580 -34.82 25.29 -13.37
CA THR A 580 -33.58 25.17 -12.60
C THR A 580 -33.29 26.48 -11.90
N TYR A 581 -33.18 26.43 -10.57
CA TYR A 581 -32.86 27.57 -9.71
C TYR A 581 -31.40 27.49 -9.27
N ASN A 582 -30.81 28.63 -8.92
CA ASN A 582 -29.40 28.71 -8.54
C ASN A 582 -29.24 29.23 -7.11
N VAL A 583 -28.49 28.50 -6.31
CA VAL A 583 -28.12 28.87 -4.94
C VAL A 583 -26.60 29.10 -4.90
N ALA A 584 -26.16 30.25 -4.42
CA ALA A 584 -24.74 30.49 -4.18
C ALA A 584 -24.37 30.03 -2.77
N VAL A 585 -23.33 29.22 -2.64
CA VAL A 585 -22.70 28.84 -1.37
C VAL A 585 -21.33 29.48 -1.34
N SER A 586 -21.14 30.48 -0.48
CA SER A 586 -19.89 31.21 -0.31
C SER A 586 -19.17 30.78 0.97
N TYR A 587 -17.86 30.60 0.89
CA TYR A 587 -17.01 30.25 2.02
C TYR A 587 -15.60 30.81 1.81
N GLY A 588 -15.08 31.56 2.79
CA GLY A 588 -13.86 32.34 2.62
C GLY A 588 -13.95 33.31 1.43
N LYS A 589 -13.15 33.07 0.38
CA LYS A 589 -13.20 33.83 -0.91
C LYS A 589 -13.82 33.04 -2.07
N MET A 590 -14.29 31.82 -1.82
CA MET A 590 -14.84 30.92 -2.83
C MET A 590 -16.36 31.08 -2.90
N VAL A 591 -16.93 30.94 -4.11
CA VAL A 591 -18.38 30.90 -4.33
C VAL A 591 -18.68 29.73 -5.26
N VAL A 592 -19.43 28.74 -4.76
CA VAL A 592 -19.91 27.60 -5.53
C VAL A 592 -21.38 27.81 -5.85
N THR A 593 -21.77 27.65 -7.12
CA THR A 593 -23.20 27.66 -7.50
C THR A 593 -23.74 26.24 -7.47
N VAL A 594 -24.76 25.99 -6.65
CA VAL A 594 -25.53 24.75 -6.59
C VAL A 594 -26.80 24.93 -7.41
N GLN A 595 -27.09 23.99 -8.31
CA GLN A 595 -28.33 23.97 -9.06
C GLN A 595 -29.42 23.21 -8.29
N VAL A 596 -30.63 23.77 -8.21
CA VAL A 596 -31.83 23.06 -7.76
C VAL A 596 -32.71 22.80 -8.98
N ARG A 597 -32.94 21.54 -9.33
CA ARG A 597 -33.76 21.14 -10.48
C ARG A 597 -35.11 20.62 -10.01
N VAL A 598 -36.18 21.24 -10.49
CA VAL A 598 -37.56 20.89 -10.12
C VAL A 598 -38.14 19.94 -11.16
N LEU A 599 -38.42 18.70 -10.75
CA LEU A 599 -39.11 17.69 -11.53
C LEU A 599 -40.64 17.86 -11.40
N PRO A 600 -41.43 17.51 -12.43
CA PRO A 600 -42.89 17.52 -12.33
C PRO A 600 -43.40 16.51 -11.28
N GLU A 601 -44.56 16.80 -10.70
CA GLU A 601 -45.34 15.83 -9.93
C GLU A 601 -45.92 14.79 -10.92
N ASN A 602 -45.58 13.51 -10.73
CA ASN A 602 -46.03 12.38 -11.56
C ASN A 602 -47.35 11.79 -11.07
#